data_AF-A0A9E6SEE5-F1
#
_entry.id   AF-A0A9E6SEE5-F1
#
_cell.length_a   1.000
_cell.length_b   1.000
_cell.length_c   1.000
_cell.angle_alpha   90.00
_cell.angle_beta   90.00
_cell.angle_gamma   90.00
#
_symmetry.space_group_name_H-M   'P 1'
#
loop_
_entity.id
_entity.type
_entity.pdbx_description
1 polymer ?
#
loop_
_entity_poly.entity_id
_entity_poly.type
_entity_poly.pdbx_seq_one_letter_code
_entity_poly.pdbx_strand_id
1 'polypeptide(L)'
;LTLIYLVPLPSSIWQSFPGRGDIVAIDQIVGLENSTRPVTLVPNAGWLSSFTLFTPLAVLLFGVQLKRDDLYRLLPLFIGLGAVSGLIGLLQIAGTPGGPLYFYRITNSDSAVGLFANRNHAATLLACIFPMLAVFASTGAGRHEVSQSRLLIAAAIALVLIPLILVTGSRAGLVLSVIGLSGALLLYRQPVRKQDFGSKNQKWKWLTLPKLTLAAVLCLGLLTIYFSRAEAVDRLFSQSMDADSRSMFWAESLNLFDKYFLLGSGAGSFGSAYQIIEKDHMLTSFYLNRAHNDWVELVVTFGIFSILIAGVAAIQFLRGMIRLWISPDKKRRSVIFGRMAGIIIAMIGIA
;
A
#
# COMPACT_ATOMS: atom_id res chain seq x y z
N LEU A 1 17.58 -4.02 10.41
CA LEU A 1 18.46 -3.43 9.36
C LEU A 1 18.76 -1.97 9.65
N THR A 2 17.76 -1.09 9.77
CA THR A 2 17.96 0.35 9.98
C THR A 2 18.93 0.70 11.12
N LEU A 3 18.77 0.09 12.30
CA LEU A 3 19.68 0.30 13.44
C LEU A 3 21.09 -0.24 13.20
N ILE A 4 21.21 -1.40 12.55
CA ILE A 4 22.52 -2.01 12.23
C ILE A 4 23.32 -1.09 11.30
N TYR A 5 22.63 -0.43 10.37
CA TYR A 5 23.24 0.46 9.39
C TYR A 5 23.73 1.79 9.98
N LEU A 6 23.35 2.09 11.22
CA LEU A 6 23.81 3.25 11.98
C LEU A 6 25.05 2.95 12.84
N VAL A 7 25.47 1.69 12.93
CA VAL A 7 26.70 1.32 13.65
C VAL A 7 27.90 1.89 12.88
N PRO A 8 28.73 2.75 13.51
CA PRO A 8 29.90 3.32 12.87
C PRO A 8 30.94 2.21 12.62
N LEU A 9 31.54 2.25 11.45
CA LEU A 9 32.61 1.34 11.04
C LEU A 9 33.94 2.09 10.99
N PRO A 10 35.07 1.40 11.30
CA PRO A 10 36.41 1.91 11.02
C PRO A 10 36.57 2.30 9.55
N SER A 11 37.34 3.37 9.29
CA SER A 11 37.54 3.91 7.94
C SER A 11 38.02 2.83 6.95
N SER A 12 39.00 2.00 7.34
CA SER A 12 39.54 0.92 6.51
C SER A 12 38.48 -0.08 6.03
N ILE A 13 37.50 -0.41 6.89
CA ILE A 13 36.40 -1.32 6.54
C ILE A 13 35.38 -0.57 5.68
N TRP A 14 35.03 0.66 6.07
CA TRP A 14 34.00 1.44 5.38
C TRP A 14 34.39 1.73 3.93
N GLN A 15 35.65 2.10 3.68
CA GLN A 15 36.19 2.42 2.36
C GLN A 15 36.26 1.20 1.43
N SER A 16 36.31 -0.02 1.98
CA SER A 16 36.34 -1.26 1.21
C SER A 16 35.00 -1.60 0.53
N PHE A 17 33.91 -0.95 0.92
CA PHE A 17 32.59 -1.25 0.35
C PHE A 17 32.40 -0.61 -1.03
N PRO A 18 31.61 -1.24 -1.92
CA PRO A 18 31.25 -0.67 -3.21
C PRO A 18 30.59 0.71 -3.10
N GLY A 19 30.86 1.56 -4.10
CA GLY A 19 30.20 2.86 -4.25
C GLY A 19 30.72 3.96 -3.31
N ARG A 20 31.79 3.71 -2.55
CA ARG A 20 32.37 4.69 -1.60
C ARG A 20 33.46 5.58 -2.20
N GLY A 21 34.00 5.24 -3.37
CA GLY A 21 35.15 5.92 -3.99
C GLY A 21 35.04 7.45 -4.04
N ASP A 22 33.91 7.98 -4.51
CA ASP A 22 33.69 9.43 -4.61
C ASP A 22 33.81 10.13 -3.25
N ILE A 23 33.29 9.49 -2.18
CA ILE A 23 33.33 10.04 -0.82
C ILE A 23 34.74 9.91 -0.24
N VAL A 24 35.44 8.81 -0.53
CA VAL A 24 36.84 8.63 -0.09
C VAL A 24 37.74 9.68 -0.72
N ALA A 25 37.56 10.00 -2.00
CA ALA A 25 38.32 11.06 -2.67
C ALA A 25 38.08 12.44 -2.04
N ILE A 26 36.82 12.76 -1.69
CA ILE A 26 36.49 14.00 -0.98
C ILE A 26 37.15 14.01 0.42
N ASP A 27 37.10 12.90 1.14
CA ASP A 27 37.67 12.80 2.49
C ASP A 27 39.19 13.00 2.51
N GLN A 28 39.90 12.52 1.48
CA GLN A 28 41.34 12.76 1.35
C GLN A 28 41.66 14.25 1.12
N ILE A 29 40.83 14.96 0.36
CA ILE A 29 41.02 16.39 0.06
C ILE A 29 40.76 17.25 1.30
N VAL A 30 39.75 16.89 2.10
CA VAL A 30 39.29 17.69 3.26
C VAL A 30 39.96 17.25 4.58
N GLY A 31 40.83 16.23 4.55
CA GLY A 31 41.56 15.74 5.73
C GLY A 31 40.71 14.89 6.69
N LEU A 32 39.70 14.19 6.16
CA LEU A 32 38.75 13.34 6.91
C LEU A 32 38.98 11.83 6.70
N GLU A 33 40.09 11.44 6.09
CA GLU A 33 40.43 10.06 5.69
C GLU A 33 40.34 8.98 6.80
N ASN A 34 40.51 9.37 8.06
CA ASN A 34 40.43 8.46 9.22
C ASN A 34 39.09 8.50 9.96
N SER A 35 38.09 9.20 9.42
CA SER A 35 36.78 9.35 10.07
C SER A 35 35.99 8.05 10.05
N THR A 36 35.46 7.66 11.21
CA THR A 36 34.53 6.53 11.32
C THR A 36 33.15 6.95 10.84
N ARG A 37 32.50 6.12 10.01
CA ARG A 37 31.19 6.41 9.43
C ARG A 37 30.26 5.21 9.53
N PRO A 38 28.94 5.42 9.69
CA PRO A 38 27.97 4.34 9.60
C PRO A 38 27.84 3.83 8.17
N VAL A 39 27.22 2.66 8.01
CA VAL A 39 26.94 2.06 6.68
C VAL A 39 26.05 2.98 5.86
N THR A 40 25.03 3.59 6.47
CA THR A 40 24.16 4.54 5.75
C THR A 40 24.92 5.79 5.30
N LEU A 41 24.71 6.20 4.06
CA LEU A 41 25.29 7.41 3.49
C LEU A 41 24.77 8.69 4.16
N VAL A 42 23.56 8.64 4.71
CA VAL A 42 22.88 9.79 5.32
C VAL A 42 22.46 9.43 6.74
N PRO A 43 23.35 9.55 7.75
CA PRO A 43 23.11 9.08 9.12
C PRO A 43 21.85 9.69 9.76
N ASN A 44 21.62 10.99 9.56
CA ASN A 44 20.45 11.69 10.10
C ASN A 44 19.14 11.13 9.52
N ALA A 45 19.11 10.84 8.21
CA ALA A 45 17.95 10.21 7.57
C ALA A 45 17.79 8.74 7.99
N GLY A 46 18.89 8.04 8.29
CA GLY A 46 18.88 6.70 8.85
C GLY A 46 18.28 6.64 10.26
N TRP A 47 18.62 7.62 11.12
CA TRP A 47 18.00 7.79 12.43
C TRP A 47 16.50 8.09 12.31
N LEU A 48 16.14 9.05 11.46
CA LEU A 48 14.74 9.38 11.21
C LEU A 48 13.95 8.16 10.72
N SER A 49 14.50 7.40 9.77
CA SER A 49 13.89 6.17 9.26
C SER A 49 13.77 5.08 10.33
N SER A 50 14.69 5.04 11.31
CA SER A 50 14.59 4.11 12.44
C SER A 50 13.47 4.49 13.39
N PHE A 51 13.30 5.79 13.67
CA PHE A 51 12.23 6.28 14.55
C PHE A 51 10.85 6.16 13.90
N THR A 52 10.72 6.36 12.58
CA THR A 52 9.43 6.19 11.90
C THR A 52 8.92 4.75 11.96
N LEU A 53 9.82 3.76 12.06
CA LEU A 53 9.45 2.35 12.24
C LEU A 53 8.87 2.04 13.64
N PHE A 54 9.02 2.92 14.63
CA PHE A 54 8.38 2.72 15.93
C PHE A 54 6.86 2.76 15.86
N THR A 55 6.29 3.56 14.95
CA THR A 55 4.83 3.60 14.76
C THR A 55 4.25 2.25 14.32
N PRO A 56 4.68 1.63 13.20
CA PRO A 56 4.20 0.31 12.81
C PRO A 56 4.61 -0.78 13.80
N LEU A 57 5.79 -0.67 14.45
CA LEU A 57 6.19 -1.60 15.50
C LEU A 57 5.24 -1.55 16.70
N ALA A 58 4.84 -0.37 17.15
CA ALA A 58 3.88 -0.20 18.24
C ALA A 58 2.53 -0.83 17.87
N VAL A 59 2.03 -0.59 16.65
CA VAL A 59 0.80 -1.23 16.16
C VAL A 59 0.90 -2.76 16.20
N LEU A 60 2.05 -3.33 15.81
CA LEU A 60 2.27 -4.77 15.87
C LEU A 60 2.35 -5.29 17.31
N LEU A 61 3.11 -4.63 18.18
CA LEU A 61 3.29 -5.02 19.58
C LEU A 61 1.97 -4.96 20.36
N PHE A 62 1.18 -3.90 20.18
CA PHE A 62 -0.15 -3.81 20.78
C PHE A 62 -1.14 -4.78 20.12
N GLY A 63 -1.05 -4.95 18.80
CA GLY A 63 -1.92 -5.86 18.05
C GLY A 63 -1.79 -7.32 18.48
N VAL A 64 -0.56 -7.80 18.76
CA VAL A 64 -0.30 -9.18 19.21
C VAL A 64 -0.84 -9.44 20.62
N GLN A 65 -1.01 -8.40 21.45
CA GLN A 65 -1.56 -8.51 22.80
C GLN A 65 -3.10 -8.58 22.83
N LEU A 66 -3.77 -8.19 21.73
CA LEU A 66 -5.23 -8.19 21.66
C LEU A 66 -5.80 -9.62 21.63
N LYS A 67 -6.92 -9.82 22.34
CA LYS A 67 -7.70 -11.06 22.19
C LYS A 67 -8.31 -11.11 20.80
N ARG A 68 -8.58 -12.33 20.32
CA ARG A 68 -9.20 -12.54 19.00
C ARG A 68 -10.51 -11.77 18.82
N ASP A 69 -11.32 -11.69 19.87
CA ASP A 69 -12.59 -10.97 19.81
C ASP A 69 -12.41 -9.46 19.70
N ASP A 70 -11.37 -8.90 20.34
CA ASP A 70 -11.04 -7.48 20.24
C ASP A 70 -10.53 -7.15 18.83
N LEU A 71 -9.67 -8.00 18.25
CA LEU A 71 -9.27 -7.88 16.85
C LEU A 71 -10.47 -7.88 15.89
N TYR A 72 -11.49 -8.69 16.17
CA TYR A 72 -12.70 -8.70 15.34
C TYR A 72 -13.56 -7.44 15.51
N ARG A 73 -13.49 -6.76 16.66
CA ARG A 73 -14.18 -5.50 16.92
C ARG A 73 -13.49 -4.31 16.25
N LEU A 74 -12.21 -4.42 15.89
CA LEU A 74 -11.50 -3.39 15.11
C LEU A 74 -11.97 -3.29 13.66
N LEU A 75 -12.58 -4.34 13.10
CA LEU A 75 -13.06 -4.31 11.71
C LEU A 75 -14.02 -3.14 11.40
N PRO A 76 -15.14 -2.96 12.13
CA PRO A 76 -16.01 -1.81 11.90
C PRO A 76 -15.32 -0.46 12.17
N LEU A 77 -14.33 -0.41 13.07
CA LEU A 77 -13.54 0.81 13.31
C LEU A 77 -12.73 1.20 12.08
N PHE A 78 -12.00 0.25 11.46
CA PHE A 78 -11.24 0.53 10.23
C PHE A 78 -12.13 0.91 9.04
N ILE A 79 -13.29 0.26 8.90
CA ILE A 79 -14.30 0.64 7.90
C ILE A 79 -14.77 2.08 8.15
N GLY A 80 -15.06 2.43 9.41
CA GLY A 80 -15.47 3.78 9.81
C GLY A 80 -14.41 4.84 9.53
N LEU A 81 -13.14 4.58 9.88
CA LEU A 81 -12.03 5.48 9.58
C LEU A 81 -11.85 5.69 8.08
N GLY A 82 -12.01 4.63 7.29
CA GLY A 82 -12.00 4.70 5.83
C GLY A 82 -13.14 5.53 5.27
N ALA A 83 -14.35 5.37 5.79
CA ALA A 83 -15.51 6.19 5.41
C ALA A 83 -15.32 7.67 5.76
N VAL A 84 -14.79 7.97 6.96
CA VAL A 84 -14.44 9.35 7.37
C VAL A 84 -13.38 9.93 6.45
N SER A 85 -12.33 9.17 6.13
CA SER A 85 -11.28 9.61 5.19
C SER A 85 -11.87 9.90 3.79
N GLY A 86 -12.78 9.05 3.31
CA GLY A 86 -13.47 9.27 2.04
C GLY A 86 -14.34 10.53 2.04
N LEU A 87 -15.11 10.75 3.11
CA LEU A 87 -15.93 11.96 3.27
C LEU A 87 -15.08 13.23 3.31
N ILE A 88 -13.98 13.22 4.05
CA ILE A 88 -13.02 14.34 4.06
C ILE A 88 -12.46 14.56 2.66
N GLY A 89 -12.13 13.49 1.92
CA GLY A 89 -11.68 13.57 0.53
C GLY A 89 -12.67 14.27 -0.40
N LEU A 90 -13.98 14.01 -0.24
CA LEU A 90 -15.03 14.74 -0.98
C LEU A 90 -15.05 16.22 -0.63
N LEU A 91 -15.01 16.53 0.66
CA LEU A 91 -15.03 17.92 1.13
C LEU A 91 -13.78 18.69 0.69
N GLN A 92 -12.62 18.04 0.60
CA GLN A 92 -11.37 18.62 0.09
C GLN A 92 -11.47 19.06 -1.38
N ILE A 93 -12.17 18.28 -2.21
CA ILE A 93 -12.36 18.61 -3.63
C ILE A 93 -13.51 19.57 -3.85
N ALA A 94 -14.57 19.50 -3.04
CA ALA A 94 -15.65 20.46 -3.08
C ALA A 94 -15.21 21.85 -2.58
N GLY A 95 -14.18 21.90 -1.73
CA GLY A 95 -13.61 23.13 -1.20
C GLY A 95 -12.48 23.73 -2.04
N THR A 96 -11.83 24.77 -1.51
CA THR A 96 -10.70 25.43 -2.17
C THR A 96 -9.45 24.54 -2.15
N PRO A 97 -8.69 24.44 -3.26
CA PRO A 97 -7.39 23.80 -3.29
C PRO A 97 -6.47 24.34 -2.18
N GLY A 98 -5.90 23.45 -1.36
CA GLY A 98 -5.05 23.83 -0.23
C GLY A 98 -5.79 24.47 0.96
N GLY A 99 -7.12 24.37 1.01
CA GLY A 99 -7.93 24.83 2.15
C GLY A 99 -7.65 24.09 3.47
N PRO A 100 -8.34 24.45 4.56
CA PRO A 100 -8.07 23.95 5.91
C PRO A 100 -8.29 22.44 6.10
N LEU A 101 -8.99 21.79 5.18
CA LEU A 101 -9.21 20.34 5.19
C LEU A 101 -8.00 19.54 4.67
N TYR A 102 -6.98 20.21 4.11
CA TYR A 102 -5.70 19.60 3.77
C TYR A 102 -4.77 19.65 4.99
N PHE A 103 -4.67 18.53 5.71
CA PHE A 103 -3.98 18.48 7.01
C PHE A 103 -2.45 18.52 6.94
N TYR A 104 -1.87 18.42 5.74
CA TYR A 104 -0.42 18.34 5.55
C TYR A 104 0.06 19.49 4.68
N ARG A 105 1.18 20.11 5.08
CA ARG A 105 1.82 21.20 4.34
C ARG A 105 2.24 20.79 2.93
N ILE A 106 2.67 19.55 2.75
CA ILE A 106 3.07 18.97 1.46
C ILE A 106 2.05 17.88 1.14
N THR A 107 1.19 18.12 0.14
CA THR A 107 0.09 17.23 -0.23
C THR A 107 -0.34 17.44 -1.68
N ASN A 108 -1.13 16.52 -2.23
CA ASN A 108 -1.84 16.72 -3.50
C ASN A 108 -3.06 17.64 -3.28
N SER A 109 -2.86 18.96 -3.35
CA SER A 109 -3.89 19.97 -3.05
C SER A 109 -5.04 20.07 -4.06
N ASP A 110 -4.98 19.29 -5.14
CA ASP A 110 -5.94 19.20 -6.23
C ASP A 110 -6.68 17.84 -6.27
N SER A 111 -6.43 16.98 -5.28
CA SER A 111 -6.87 15.59 -5.26
C SER A 111 -7.51 15.23 -3.91
N ALA A 112 -8.38 14.21 -3.89
CA ALA A 112 -8.98 13.69 -2.67
C ALA A 112 -7.95 12.85 -1.91
N VAL A 113 -7.29 13.45 -0.92
CA VAL A 113 -6.28 12.79 -0.09
C VAL A 113 -6.84 12.29 1.25
N GLY A 114 -8.03 12.73 1.63
CA GLY A 114 -8.68 12.34 2.88
C GLY A 114 -7.82 12.65 4.10
N LEU A 115 -7.57 11.64 4.94
CA LEU A 115 -6.69 11.74 6.11
C LEU A 115 -5.19 11.62 5.77
N PHE A 116 -4.82 11.42 4.50
CA PHE A 116 -3.44 11.24 4.06
C PHE A 116 -2.89 12.52 3.40
N ALA A 117 -1.56 12.56 3.24
CA ALA A 117 -0.88 13.57 2.45
C ALA A 117 -0.81 13.20 0.95
N ASN A 118 -1.09 11.94 0.60
CA ASN A 118 -0.87 11.41 -0.74
C ASN A 118 -2.13 10.71 -1.25
N ARG A 119 -2.55 11.07 -2.45
CA ARG A 119 -3.74 10.52 -3.11
C ARG A 119 -3.67 9.00 -3.33
N ASN A 120 -2.48 8.45 -3.57
CA ASN A 120 -2.28 7.01 -3.76
C ASN A 120 -2.48 6.24 -2.44
N HIS A 121 -2.01 6.77 -1.31
CA HIS A 121 -2.25 6.15 0.00
C HIS A 121 -3.74 6.21 0.39
N ALA A 122 -4.41 7.33 0.08
CA ALA A 122 -5.85 7.46 0.28
C ALA A 122 -6.63 6.43 -0.54
N ALA A 123 -6.33 6.31 -1.85
CA ALA A 123 -6.97 5.34 -2.73
C ALA A 123 -6.70 3.88 -2.30
N THR A 124 -5.49 3.59 -1.82
CA THR A 124 -5.11 2.27 -1.28
C THR A 124 -5.95 1.91 -0.06
N LEU A 125 -6.13 2.84 0.89
CA LEU A 125 -7.00 2.61 2.04
C LEU A 125 -8.43 2.31 1.58
N LEU A 126 -9.01 3.14 0.71
CA LEU A 126 -10.38 2.97 0.23
C LEU A 126 -10.57 1.62 -0.47
N ALA A 127 -9.61 1.20 -1.30
CA ALA A 127 -9.64 -0.11 -1.96
C ALA A 127 -9.58 -1.27 -0.95
N CYS A 128 -8.79 -1.14 0.13
CA CYS A 128 -8.70 -2.17 1.18
C CYS A 128 -10.00 -2.34 1.97
N ILE A 129 -10.94 -1.39 1.91
CA ILE A 129 -12.24 -1.49 2.60
C ILE A 129 -13.14 -2.55 1.93
N PHE A 130 -13.04 -2.81 0.63
CA PHE A 130 -13.87 -3.82 -0.05
C PHE A 130 -13.80 -5.22 0.59
N PRO A 131 -12.62 -5.84 0.78
CA PRO A 131 -12.54 -7.13 1.47
C PRO A 131 -12.98 -7.05 2.94
N MET A 132 -12.81 -5.89 3.61
CA MET A 132 -13.31 -5.67 4.97
C MET A 132 -14.84 -5.70 5.04
N LEU A 133 -15.52 -5.03 4.10
CA LEU A 133 -16.97 -5.00 3.99
C LEU A 133 -17.55 -6.39 3.74
N ALA A 134 -16.88 -7.22 2.93
CA ALA A 134 -17.29 -8.60 2.69
C ALA A 134 -17.27 -9.44 3.98
N VAL A 135 -16.21 -9.33 4.78
CA VAL A 135 -16.13 -10.03 6.07
C VAL A 135 -17.11 -9.46 7.08
N PHE A 136 -17.32 -8.14 7.08
CA PHE A 136 -18.32 -7.49 7.92
C PHE A 136 -19.72 -8.02 7.62
N ALA A 137 -20.11 -8.08 6.35
CA ALA A 137 -21.41 -8.62 5.92
C ALA A 137 -21.55 -10.13 6.25
N SER A 138 -20.47 -10.91 6.14
CA SER A 138 -20.48 -12.37 6.32
C SER A 138 -20.52 -12.83 7.78
N THR A 139 -20.22 -11.95 8.73
CA THR A 139 -20.09 -12.30 10.17
C THR A 139 -21.31 -11.90 11.01
N GLY A 140 -22.50 -11.73 10.39
CA GLY A 140 -23.76 -11.45 11.06
C GLY A 140 -24.10 -12.47 12.15
N ALA A 141 -24.51 -12.00 13.33
CA ALA A 141 -24.61 -12.77 14.58
C ALA A 141 -25.79 -13.76 14.65
N GLY A 142 -25.95 -14.64 13.65
CA GLY A 142 -26.95 -15.72 13.63
C GLY A 142 -28.42 -15.27 13.50
N ARG A 143 -28.72 -13.97 13.69
CA ARG A 143 -30.03 -13.36 13.47
C ARG A 143 -30.12 -12.81 12.04
N HIS A 144 -31.19 -13.18 11.34
CA HIS A 144 -31.41 -12.85 9.93
C HIS A 144 -31.44 -11.34 9.66
N GLU A 145 -32.20 -10.59 10.48
CA GLU A 145 -32.32 -9.13 10.36
C GLU A 145 -30.96 -8.43 10.47
N VAL A 146 -30.19 -8.76 11.51
CA VAL A 146 -28.84 -8.20 11.72
C VAL A 146 -27.93 -8.49 10.54
N SER A 147 -28.04 -9.69 9.95
CA SER A 147 -27.26 -10.00 8.76
C SER A 147 -27.69 -9.19 7.54
N GLN A 148 -28.99 -9.02 7.32
CA GLN A 148 -29.48 -8.25 6.18
C GLN A 148 -29.09 -6.78 6.31
N SER A 149 -29.25 -6.18 7.50
CA SER A 149 -28.80 -4.81 7.75
C SER A 149 -27.31 -4.65 7.50
N ARG A 150 -26.45 -5.58 7.95
CA ARG A 150 -25.00 -5.51 7.69
C ARG A 150 -24.66 -5.65 6.22
N LEU A 151 -25.38 -6.49 5.47
CA LEU A 151 -25.21 -6.59 4.02
C LEU A 151 -25.60 -5.30 3.30
N LEU A 152 -26.74 -4.69 3.67
CA LEU A 152 -27.20 -3.44 3.10
C LEU A 152 -26.23 -2.28 3.40
N ILE A 153 -25.77 -2.17 4.65
CA ILE A 153 -24.75 -1.20 5.05
C ILE A 153 -23.46 -1.43 4.23
N ALA A 154 -23.01 -2.68 4.12
CA ALA A 154 -21.81 -3.01 3.37
C ALA A 154 -21.94 -2.65 1.88
N ALA A 155 -23.07 -2.95 1.27
CA ALA A 155 -23.36 -2.64 -0.13
C ALA A 155 -23.44 -1.12 -0.36
N ALA A 156 -24.09 -0.38 0.54
CA ALA A 156 -24.19 1.07 0.47
C ALA A 156 -22.81 1.75 0.56
N ILE A 157 -21.98 1.32 1.52
CA ILE A 157 -20.60 1.83 1.64
C ILE A 157 -19.80 1.47 0.39
N ALA A 158 -19.85 0.21 -0.06
CA ALA A 158 -19.13 -0.22 -1.26
C ALA A 158 -19.51 0.61 -2.50
N LEU A 159 -20.79 0.95 -2.66
CA LEU A 159 -21.26 1.79 -3.76
C LEU A 159 -20.67 3.20 -3.69
N VAL A 160 -20.57 3.79 -2.50
CA VAL A 160 -19.98 5.13 -2.28
C VAL A 160 -18.46 5.12 -2.46
N LEU A 161 -17.76 4.03 -2.13
CA LEU A 161 -16.31 3.94 -2.28
C LEU A 161 -15.84 4.05 -3.73
N ILE A 162 -16.62 3.60 -4.70
CA ILE A 162 -16.18 3.60 -6.09
C ILE A 162 -15.95 5.03 -6.62
N PRO A 163 -16.95 5.94 -6.60
CA PRO A 163 -16.71 7.32 -7.03
C PRO A 163 -15.64 8.01 -6.18
N LEU A 164 -15.54 7.72 -4.88
CA LEU A 164 -14.46 8.25 -4.03
C LEU A 164 -13.07 7.89 -4.55
N ILE A 165 -12.85 6.64 -4.96
CA ILE A 165 -11.58 6.19 -5.50
C ILE A 165 -11.32 6.84 -6.85
N LEU A 166 -12.33 7.01 -7.71
CA LEU A 166 -12.16 7.70 -9.01
C LEU A 166 -11.65 9.13 -8.81
N VAL A 167 -12.26 9.81 -7.84
CA VAL A 167 -11.99 11.19 -7.49
C VAL A 167 -10.58 11.38 -6.90
N THR A 168 -9.91 10.32 -6.41
CA THR A 168 -8.49 10.39 -6.04
C THR A 168 -7.54 10.54 -7.23
N GLY A 169 -7.97 10.16 -8.45
CA GLY A 169 -7.11 10.15 -9.64
C GLY A 169 -5.97 9.11 -9.62
N SER A 170 -5.95 8.17 -8.67
CA SER A 170 -4.88 7.17 -8.54
C SER A 170 -5.09 5.95 -9.44
N ARG A 171 -4.24 5.75 -10.47
CA ARG A 171 -4.28 4.57 -11.35
C ARG A 171 -4.08 3.27 -10.57
N ALA A 172 -3.10 3.25 -9.65
CA ALA A 172 -2.87 2.12 -8.75
C ALA A 172 -4.11 1.87 -7.88
N GLY A 173 -4.73 2.92 -7.34
CA GLY A 173 -5.99 2.83 -6.60
C GLY A 173 -7.13 2.15 -7.36
N LEU A 174 -7.27 2.41 -8.66
CA LEU A 174 -8.26 1.74 -9.52
C LEU A 174 -7.97 0.24 -9.66
N VAL A 175 -6.72 -0.13 -9.94
CA VAL A 175 -6.29 -1.54 -10.03
C VAL A 175 -6.52 -2.26 -8.70
N LEU A 176 -6.14 -1.64 -7.58
CA LEU A 176 -6.35 -2.17 -6.24
C LEU A 176 -7.84 -2.31 -5.91
N SER A 177 -8.70 -1.45 -6.43
CA SER A 177 -10.16 -1.57 -6.24
C SER A 177 -10.71 -2.82 -6.92
N VAL A 178 -10.23 -3.15 -8.13
CA VAL A 178 -10.60 -4.40 -8.82
C VAL A 178 -10.12 -5.63 -8.04
N ILE A 179 -8.89 -5.60 -7.52
CA ILE A 179 -8.34 -6.66 -6.66
C ILE A 179 -9.16 -6.79 -5.37
N GLY A 180 -9.47 -5.66 -4.72
CA GLY A 180 -10.26 -5.60 -3.49
C GLY A 180 -11.68 -6.11 -3.67
N LEU A 181 -12.36 -5.74 -4.76
CA LEU A 181 -13.68 -6.25 -5.14
C LEU A 181 -13.64 -7.75 -5.44
N SER A 182 -12.63 -8.22 -6.17
CA SER A 182 -12.44 -9.65 -6.44
C SER A 182 -12.21 -10.42 -5.14
N GLY A 183 -11.37 -9.89 -4.25
CA GLY A 183 -11.17 -10.43 -2.91
C GLY A 183 -12.43 -10.44 -2.07
N ALA A 184 -13.24 -9.38 -2.13
CA ALA A 184 -14.53 -9.29 -1.46
C ALA A 184 -15.50 -10.39 -1.93
N LEU A 185 -15.55 -10.69 -3.23
CA LEU A 185 -16.36 -11.78 -3.78
C LEU A 185 -15.88 -13.16 -3.28
N LEU A 186 -14.57 -13.37 -3.18
CA LEU A 186 -14.00 -14.62 -2.65
C LEU A 186 -14.24 -14.80 -1.14
N LEU A 187 -14.33 -13.70 -0.40
CA LEU A 187 -14.53 -13.68 1.05
C LEU A 187 -16.00 -13.72 1.45
N TYR A 188 -16.90 -13.14 0.64
CA TYR A 188 -18.30 -13.02 0.98
C TYR A 188 -18.95 -14.40 1.10
N ARG A 189 -19.68 -14.60 2.19
CA ARG A 189 -20.49 -15.78 2.41
C ARG A 189 -21.82 -15.40 2.99
N GLN A 190 -22.86 -15.88 2.34
CA GLN A 190 -24.21 -15.76 2.86
C GLN A 190 -24.28 -16.48 4.21
N PRO A 191 -24.68 -15.79 5.30
CA PRO A 191 -24.81 -16.43 6.59
C PRO A 191 -25.89 -17.50 6.50
N VAL A 192 -25.55 -18.69 6.99
CA VAL A 192 -26.36 -19.90 6.82
C VAL A 192 -27.69 -19.73 7.54
N ARG A 193 -28.79 -19.77 6.78
CA ARG A 193 -30.15 -19.96 7.29
C ARG A 193 -30.21 -21.36 7.90
N LYS A 194 -30.56 -21.49 9.18
CA LYS A 194 -30.70 -22.79 9.87
C LYS A 194 -31.83 -23.69 9.30
N GLN A 195 -32.45 -23.35 8.16
CA GLN A 195 -33.66 -24.01 7.67
C GLN A 195 -33.72 -24.38 6.17
N ASP A 196 -32.71 -24.10 5.34
CA ASP A 196 -32.79 -24.46 3.90
C ASP A 196 -31.89 -25.66 3.56
N PHE A 197 -32.26 -26.84 4.06
CA PHE A 197 -31.93 -28.09 3.37
C PHE A 197 -33.08 -28.36 2.37
N GLY A 198 -32.92 -27.98 1.10
CA GLY A 198 -33.81 -28.54 0.06
C GLY A 198 -34.19 -27.74 -1.19
N SER A 199 -33.66 -26.55 -1.49
CA SER A 199 -34.05 -25.85 -2.73
C SER A 199 -33.00 -25.98 -3.86
N LYS A 200 -33.35 -26.71 -4.93
CA LYS A 200 -32.59 -26.76 -6.21
C LYS A 200 -32.33 -25.37 -6.81
N ASN A 201 -33.12 -24.35 -6.42
CA ASN A 201 -33.01 -22.97 -6.90
C ASN A 201 -31.83 -22.18 -6.28
N GLN A 202 -31.20 -22.72 -5.23
CA GLN A 202 -30.07 -22.08 -4.55
C GLN A 202 -28.74 -22.25 -5.33
N LYS A 203 -28.61 -23.33 -6.13
CA LYS A 203 -27.45 -23.52 -7.02
C LYS A 203 -27.38 -22.47 -8.13
N TRP A 204 -28.53 -22.03 -8.67
CA TRP A 204 -28.58 -21.01 -9.73
C TRP A 204 -28.27 -19.61 -9.20
N LYS A 205 -28.78 -19.23 -8.02
CA LYS A 205 -28.42 -17.95 -7.36
C LYS A 205 -26.92 -17.83 -7.05
N TRP A 206 -26.26 -18.93 -6.68
CA TRP A 206 -24.80 -18.96 -6.46
C TRP A 206 -23.97 -18.86 -7.76
N LEU A 207 -24.55 -19.21 -8.91
CA LEU A 207 -23.91 -19.11 -10.23
C LEU A 207 -24.17 -17.76 -10.92
N THR A 208 -25.28 -17.08 -10.60
CA THR A 208 -25.66 -15.79 -11.20
C THR A 208 -25.12 -14.58 -10.44
N LEU A 209 -25.02 -14.63 -9.11
CA LEU A 209 -24.49 -13.52 -8.30
C LEU A 209 -23.05 -13.12 -8.70
N PRO A 210 -22.09 -14.05 -8.88
CA PRO A 210 -20.73 -13.73 -9.27
C PRO A 210 -20.64 -13.10 -10.66
N LYS A 211 -21.51 -13.53 -11.59
CA LYS A 211 -21.57 -13.01 -12.97
C LYS A 211 -22.16 -11.61 -13.00
N LEU A 212 -23.21 -11.35 -12.21
CA LEU A 212 -23.83 -10.03 -12.11
C LEU A 212 -22.91 -9.03 -11.42
N THR A 213 -22.18 -9.46 -10.38
CA THR A 213 -21.16 -8.62 -9.74
C THR A 213 -19.96 -8.40 -10.66
N LEU A 214 -19.50 -9.41 -11.40
CA LEU A 214 -18.43 -9.25 -12.38
C LEU A 214 -18.86 -8.28 -13.49
N ALA A 215 -20.10 -8.38 -13.96
CA ALA A 215 -20.67 -7.45 -14.92
C ALA A 215 -20.80 -6.04 -14.34
N ALA A 216 -21.18 -5.87 -13.07
CA ALA A 216 -21.24 -4.58 -12.41
C ALA A 216 -19.85 -3.97 -12.20
N VAL A 217 -18.84 -4.77 -11.84
CA VAL A 217 -17.43 -4.35 -11.72
C VAL A 217 -16.85 -3.98 -13.08
N LEU A 218 -17.12 -4.77 -14.12
CA LEU A 218 -16.73 -4.45 -15.50
C LEU A 218 -17.45 -3.20 -16.00
N CYS A 219 -18.74 -3.05 -15.71
CA CYS A 219 -19.53 -1.89 -16.09
C CYS A 219 -19.06 -0.64 -15.36
N LEU A 220 -18.74 -0.71 -14.06
CA LEU A 220 -18.11 0.37 -13.31
C LEU A 220 -16.71 0.68 -13.83
N GLY A 221 -15.91 -0.32 -14.20
CA GLY A 221 -14.63 -0.13 -14.87
C GLY A 221 -14.76 0.58 -16.22
N LEU A 222 -15.75 0.20 -17.03
CA LEU A 222 -16.04 0.82 -18.33
C LEU A 222 -16.63 2.23 -18.19
N LEU A 223 -17.53 2.45 -17.23
CA LEU A 223 -18.08 3.77 -16.87
C LEU A 223 -16.97 4.68 -16.34
N THR A 224 -16.03 4.14 -15.58
CA THR A 224 -14.84 4.87 -15.13
C THR A 224 -13.98 5.28 -16.32
N ILE A 225 -13.71 4.36 -17.26
CA ILE A 225 -12.98 4.66 -18.49
C ILE A 225 -13.72 5.72 -19.33
N TYR A 226 -15.05 5.69 -19.34
CA TYR A 226 -15.89 6.62 -20.09
C TYR A 226 -15.98 8.01 -19.46
N PHE A 227 -16.24 8.12 -18.15
CA PHE A 227 -16.32 9.41 -17.44
C PHE A 227 -14.94 10.03 -17.16
N SER A 228 -13.91 9.20 -16.98
CA SER A 228 -12.53 9.68 -16.93
C SER A 228 -12.18 10.45 -18.21
N ARG A 229 -12.67 10.00 -19.38
CA ARG A 229 -12.41 10.62 -20.70
C ARG A 229 -12.89 12.06 -20.88
N ALA A 230 -13.85 12.55 -20.09
CA ALA A 230 -14.52 13.82 -20.39
C ALA A 230 -13.87 15.07 -19.75
N GLU A 231 -13.14 14.95 -18.63
CA GLU A 231 -12.61 16.12 -17.91
C GLU A 231 -11.36 15.80 -17.06
N ALA A 232 -11.27 14.58 -16.53
CA ALA A 232 -10.07 14.08 -15.85
C ALA A 232 -8.98 13.62 -16.83
N VAL A 233 -9.35 13.24 -18.06
CA VAL A 233 -8.43 12.71 -19.08
C VAL A 233 -7.52 13.78 -19.65
N ASP A 234 -7.94 15.02 -19.88
CA ASP A 234 -6.99 16.06 -20.29
C ASP A 234 -5.94 16.37 -19.20
N ARG A 235 -6.29 16.23 -17.91
CA ARG A 235 -5.32 16.32 -16.79
C ARG A 235 -4.48 15.06 -16.59
N LEU A 236 -5.05 13.87 -16.82
CA LEU A 236 -4.35 12.58 -16.71
C LEU A 236 -3.45 12.28 -17.94
N PHE A 237 -3.77 12.87 -19.10
CA PHE A 237 -3.01 12.74 -20.35
C PHE A 237 -2.04 13.90 -20.57
N SER A 238 -2.26 15.11 -20.06
CA SER A 238 -1.16 16.10 -19.94
C SER A 238 -0.07 15.66 -18.95
N GLN A 239 -0.41 14.84 -17.94
CA GLN A 239 0.55 14.10 -17.11
C GLN A 239 1.02 12.77 -17.73
N SER A 240 0.64 12.39 -18.96
CA SER A 240 1.06 11.10 -19.54
C SER A 240 2.54 11.01 -19.89
N MET A 241 3.31 12.10 -19.79
CA MET A 241 4.77 12.05 -19.75
C MET A 241 5.32 11.28 -18.52
N ASP A 242 4.49 10.94 -17.53
CA ASP A 242 4.90 10.41 -16.22
C ASP A 242 4.99 8.86 -16.15
N ALA A 243 4.37 8.12 -17.08
CA ALA A 243 4.44 6.64 -17.06
C ALA A 243 5.76 6.11 -17.67
N ASP A 244 6.15 6.65 -18.84
CA ASP A 244 7.46 6.38 -19.46
C ASP A 244 8.60 6.99 -18.63
N SER A 245 8.38 8.12 -17.97
CA SER A 245 9.37 8.70 -17.05
C SER A 245 9.57 7.81 -15.81
N ARG A 246 8.50 7.25 -15.21
CA ARG A 246 8.64 6.36 -14.04
C ARG A 246 9.40 5.08 -14.32
N SER A 247 9.15 4.42 -15.46
CA SER A 247 9.90 3.21 -15.82
C SER A 247 11.38 3.52 -16.04
N MET A 248 11.69 4.66 -16.68
CA MET A 248 13.05 5.17 -16.82
C MET A 248 13.69 5.47 -15.45
N PHE A 249 12.98 6.14 -14.54
CA PHE A 249 13.47 6.41 -13.19
C PHE A 249 13.73 5.13 -12.39
N TRP A 250 12.89 4.11 -12.53
CA TRP A 250 13.12 2.82 -11.87
C TRP A 250 14.33 2.10 -12.44
N ALA A 251 14.49 2.10 -13.77
CA ALA A 251 15.66 1.53 -14.42
C ALA A 251 16.94 2.24 -13.97
N GLU A 252 16.94 3.59 -13.90
CA GLU A 252 18.10 4.34 -13.41
C GLU A 252 18.34 4.10 -11.91
N SER A 253 17.27 4.04 -11.11
CA SER A 253 17.39 3.74 -9.68
C SER A 253 18.08 2.39 -9.43
N LEU A 254 17.88 1.40 -10.31
CA LEU A 254 18.57 0.11 -10.19
C LEU A 254 20.08 0.21 -10.45
N ASN A 255 20.58 1.23 -11.14
CA ASN A 255 22.03 1.47 -11.23
C ASN A 255 22.64 1.81 -9.85
N LEU A 256 21.84 2.31 -8.89
CA LEU A 256 22.29 2.46 -7.49
C LEU A 256 22.50 1.12 -6.80
N PHE A 257 21.74 0.08 -7.18
CA PHE A 257 21.95 -1.25 -6.63
C PHE A 257 23.31 -1.80 -7.07
N ASP A 258 23.70 -1.57 -8.33
CA ASP A 258 25.01 -1.97 -8.83
C ASP A 258 26.14 -1.16 -8.15
N LYS A 259 25.95 0.15 -7.98
CA LYS A 259 26.93 1.02 -7.32
C LYS A 259 27.12 0.69 -5.85
N TYR A 260 26.03 0.47 -5.11
CA TYR A 260 26.05 0.16 -3.68
C TYR A 260 25.76 -1.31 -3.41
N PHE A 261 26.27 -2.19 -4.27
CA PHE A 261 26.05 -3.62 -4.17
C PHE A 261 26.36 -4.14 -2.76
N LEU A 262 25.70 -5.23 -2.38
CA LEU A 262 25.71 -5.86 -1.06
C LEU A 262 24.95 -5.09 0.02
N LEU A 263 25.41 -3.92 0.44
CA LEU A 263 24.83 -3.20 1.59
C LEU A 263 23.75 -2.19 1.20
N GLY A 264 23.75 -1.69 -0.02
CA GLY A 264 22.88 -0.58 -0.41
C GLY A 264 23.35 0.75 0.17
N SER A 265 22.62 1.81 -0.18
CA SER A 265 22.93 3.20 0.20
C SER A 265 22.61 3.52 1.67
N GLY A 266 21.70 2.77 2.28
CA GLY A 266 21.26 2.85 3.67
C GLY A 266 19.94 3.58 3.89
N ALA A 267 19.33 3.34 5.06
CA ALA A 267 17.98 3.82 5.35
C ALA A 267 17.86 5.35 5.18
N GLY A 268 16.86 5.79 4.41
CA GLY A 268 16.55 7.19 4.19
C GLY A 268 17.50 7.94 3.24
N SER A 269 18.48 7.26 2.62
CA SER A 269 19.44 7.91 1.72
C SER A 269 19.05 7.91 0.26
N PHE A 270 17.90 7.34 -0.13
CA PHE A 270 17.51 7.16 -1.54
C PHE A 270 17.68 8.44 -2.38
N GLY A 271 17.06 9.54 -1.97
CA GLY A 271 17.13 10.80 -2.73
C GLY A 271 18.56 11.34 -2.89
N SER A 272 19.36 11.32 -1.82
CA SER A 272 20.77 11.75 -1.88
C SER A 272 21.64 10.80 -2.70
N ALA A 273 21.36 9.50 -2.67
CA ALA A 273 22.08 8.52 -3.48
C ALA A 273 21.72 8.68 -4.97
N TYR A 274 20.45 8.91 -5.28
CA TYR A 274 19.97 9.11 -6.65
C TYR A 274 20.59 10.33 -7.33
N GLN A 275 20.74 11.44 -6.60
CA GLN A 275 21.39 12.66 -7.10
C GLN A 275 22.82 12.44 -7.61
N ILE A 276 23.52 11.39 -7.15
CA ILE A 276 24.88 11.07 -7.59
C ILE A 276 24.89 10.48 -9.01
N ILE A 277 23.81 9.81 -9.42
CA ILE A 277 23.71 9.12 -10.72
C ILE A 277 22.69 9.77 -11.67
N GLU A 278 22.00 10.81 -11.21
CA GLU A 278 20.96 11.49 -11.98
C GLU A 278 21.56 12.10 -13.25
N LYS A 279 20.98 11.77 -14.41
CA LYS A 279 21.48 12.20 -15.71
C LYS A 279 20.88 13.54 -16.11
N ASP A 280 21.65 14.36 -16.83
CA ASP A 280 21.25 15.72 -17.24
C ASP A 280 19.90 15.79 -17.96
N HIS A 281 19.60 14.83 -18.83
CA HIS A 281 18.34 14.80 -19.58
C HIS A 281 17.11 14.39 -18.74
N MET A 282 17.33 13.92 -17.51
CA MET A 282 16.28 13.59 -16.55
C MET A 282 16.07 14.68 -15.50
N LEU A 283 16.88 15.74 -15.53
CA LEU A 283 16.72 16.87 -14.61
C LEU A 283 15.41 17.61 -14.90
N THR A 284 14.65 17.85 -13.85
CA THR A 284 13.41 18.63 -13.90
C THR A 284 13.41 19.71 -12.83
N SER A 285 12.37 20.54 -12.79
CA SER A 285 12.17 21.50 -11.68
C SER A 285 11.81 20.83 -10.35
N PHE A 286 11.62 19.50 -10.34
CA PHE A 286 11.32 18.69 -9.17
C PHE A 286 12.48 17.72 -8.90
N TYR A 287 12.70 17.41 -7.62
CA TYR A 287 13.66 16.39 -7.21
C TYR A 287 12.95 15.10 -6.81
N LEU A 288 13.60 13.97 -7.09
CA LEU A 288 13.10 12.65 -6.72
C LEU A 288 13.47 12.35 -5.26
N ASN A 289 12.50 12.35 -4.36
CA ASN A 289 12.72 12.06 -2.94
C ASN A 289 12.59 10.56 -2.58
N ARG A 290 11.88 9.80 -3.42
CA ARG A 290 11.55 8.37 -3.26
C ARG A 290 11.47 7.72 -4.64
N ALA A 291 11.68 6.41 -4.71
CA ALA A 291 11.54 5.69 -5.98
C ALA A 291 10.08 5.59 -6.45
N HIS A 292 9.12 5.87 -5.55
CA HIS A 292 7.69 5.62 -5.74
C HIS A 292 7.41 4.17 -6.16
N ASN A 293 8.29 3.27 -5.73
CA ASN A 293 8.20 1.83 -5.85
C ASN A 293 9.00 1.25 -4.67
N ASP A 294 8.27 0.75 -3.67
CA ASP A 294 8.88 0.28 -2.42
C ASP A 294 9.87 -0.85 -2.63
N TRP A 295 9.67 -1.69 -3.66
CA TRP A 295 10.58 -2.79 -3.99
C TRP A 295 11.91 -2.29 -4.55
N VAL A 296 11.86 -1.34 -5.50
CA VAL A 296 13.07 -0.71 -6.06
C VAL A 296 13.82 0.02 -4.95
N GLU A 297 13.11 0.82 -4.15
CA GLU A 297 13.73 1.57 -3.07
C GLU A 297 14.35 0.65 -2.01
N LEU A 298 13.66 -0.43 -1.62
CA LEU A 298 14.15 -1.40 -0.64
C LEU A 298 15.44 -2.10 -1.12
N VAL A 299 15.52 -2.46 -2.40
CA VAL A 299 16.71 -3.06 -3.02
C VAL A 299 17.87 -2.08 -3.07
N VAL A 300 17.64 -0.84 -3.50
CA VAL A 300 18.65 0.22 -3.55
C VAL A 300 19.16 0.64 -2.16
N THR A 301 18.26 0.65 -1.18
CA THR A 301 18.54 1.14 0.18
C THR A 301 19.31 0.11 1.00
N PHE A 302 18.98 -1.18 0.87
CA PHE A 302 19.52 -2.22 1.74
C PHE A 302 20.26 -3.35 1.01
N GLY A 303 20.47 -3.21 -0.31
CA GLY A 303 21.23 -4.14 -1.13
C GLY A 303 20.69 -5.57 -1.08
N ILE A 304 21.59 -6.56 -1.07
CA ILE A 304 21.20 -7.98 -1.13
C ILE A 304 20.43 -8.43 0.11
N PHE A 305 20.71 -7.84 1.28
CA PHE A 305 20.04 -8.22 2.53
C PHE A 305 18.54 -7.98 2.49
N SER A 306 18.14 -6.95 1.74
CA SER A 306 16.74 -6.61 1.52
C SER A 306 16.04 -7.67 0.68
N ILE A 307 16.69 -8.13 -0.40
CA ILE A 307 16.19 -9.19 -1.28
C ILE A 307 16.02 -10.49 -0.49
N LEU A 308 17.00 -10.86 0.35
CA LEU A 308 16.94 -12.08 1.16
C LEU A 308 15.79 -12.01 2.16
N ILE A 309 15.66 -10.92 2.91
CA ILE A 309 14.60 -10.75 3.91
C ILE A 309 13.22 -10.67 3.24
N ALA A 310 13.09 -9.91 2.16
CA ALA A 310 11.86 -9.82 1.38
C ALA A 310 11.46 -11.18 0.77
N GLY A 311 12.43 -11.94 0.26
CA GLY A 311 12.20 -13.29 -0.28
C GLY A 311 11.69 -14.25 0.78
N VAL A 312 12.31 -14.27 1.97
CA VAL A 312 11.83 -15.07 3.11
C VAL A 312 10.42 -14.63 3.53
N ALA A 313 10.17 -13.32 3.64
CA ALA A 313 8.86 -12.79 3.99
C ALA A 313 7.79 -13.19 2.96
N ALA A 314 8.09 -13.09 1.66
CA ALA A 314 7.20 -13.49 0.57
C ALA A 314 6.89 -14.99 0.62
N ILE A 315 7.90 -15.85 0.81
CA ILE A 315 7.70 -17.30 0.94
C ILE A 315 6.81 -17.61 2.14
N GLN A 316 7.07 -17.00 3.30
CA GLN A 316 6.29 -17.24 4.51
C GLN A 316 4.84 -16.73 4.38
N PHE A 317 4.66 -15.58 3.72
CA PHE A 317 3.36 -15.03 3.37
C PHE A 317 2.58 -15.98 2.45
N LEU A 318 3.20 -16.46 1.36
CA LEU A 318 2.59 -17.40 0.43
C LEU A 318 2.22 -18.71 1.13
N ARG A 319 3.11 -19.29 1.94
CA ARG A 319 2.81 -20.49 2.75
C ARG A 319 1.67 -20.26 3.74
N GLY A 320 1.61 -19.07 4.34
CA GLY A 320 0.50 -18.66 5.21
C GLY A 320 -0.83 -18.60 4.46
N MET A 321 -0.82 -17.95 3.29
CA MET A 321 -1.98 -17.85 2.41
C MET A 321 -2.48 -19.22 1.95
N ILE A 322 -1.60 -20.08 1.43
CA ILE A 322 -1.95 -21.44 1.01
C ILE A 322 -2.62 -22.22 2.15
N ARG A 323 -2.04 -22.17 3.36
CA ARG A 323 -2.63 -22.81 4.55
C ARG A 323 -4.02 -22.28 4.89
N LEU A 324 -4.23 -20.97 4.80
CA LEU A 324 -5.53 -20.33 5.05
C LEU A 324 -6.59 -20.74 4.02
N TRP A 325 -6.21 -20.90 2.75
CA TRP A 325 -7.12 -21.24 1.66
C TRP A 325 -7.48 -22.74 1.62
N ILE A 326 -6.53 -23.62 1.95
CA ILE A 326 -6.72 -25.08 2.00
C ILE A 326 -7.40 -25.52 3.31
N SER A 327 -7.42 -24.68 4.36
CA SER A 327 -8.00 -25.02 5.67
C SER A 327 -9.41 -25.63 5.55
N PRO A 328 -9.66 -26.81 6.17
CA PRO A 328 -10.94 -27.51 6.08
C PRO A 328 -12.06 -26.77 6.83
N ASP A 329 -11.73 -26.09 7.93
CA ASP A 329 -12.67 -25.28 8.70
C ASP A 329 -12.82 -23.88 8.07
N LYS A 330 -13.40 -23.87 6.88
CA LYS A 330 -13.59 -22.66 6.09
C LYS A 330 -14.42 -21.62 6.87
N LYS A 331 -15.34 -22.05 7.74
CA LYS A 331 -16.31 -21.17 8.43
C LYS A 331 -15.75 -20.51 9.69
N ARG A 332 -14.59 -20.96 10.19
CA ARG A 332 -13.94 -20.36 11.35
C ARG A 332 -13.66 -18.87 11.13
N ARG A 333 -14.11 -18.04 12.07
CA ARG A 333 -13.92 -16.57 12.01
C ARG A 333 -12.46 -16.17 11.84
N SER A 334 -11.53 -16.87 12.50
CA SER A 334 -10.10 -16.61 12.38
C SER A 334 -9.55 -16.90 10.97
N VAL A 335 -10.08 -17.91 10.27
CA VAL A 335 -9.68 -18.23 8.89
C VAL A 335 -10.18 -17.15 7.94
N ILE A 336 -11.41 -16.67 8.11
CA ILE A 336 -11.99 -15.60 7.28
C ILE A 336 -11.21 -14.29 7.47
N PHE A 337 -10.94 -13.90 8.72
CA PHE A 337 -10.12 -12.72 9.02
C PHE A 337 -8.69 -12.86 8.50
N GLY A 338 -8.09 -14.05 8.62
CA GLY A 338 -6.76 -14.32 8.06
C GLY A 338 -6.71 -14.17 6.53
N ARG A 339 -7.73 -14.65 5.80
CA ARG A 339 -7.82 -14.48 4.35
C ARG A 339 -8.00 -13.02 3.95
N MET A 340 -8.83 -12.27 4.69
CA MET A 340 -9.02 -10.84 4.50
C MET A 340 -7.72 -10.06 4.73
N ALA A 341 -7.04 -10.31 5.85
CA ALA A 341 -5.74 -9.69 6.14
C ALA A 341 -4.71 -10.05 5.08
N GLY A 342 -4.68 -11.30 4.61
CA GLY A 342 -3.80 -11.73 3.54
C GLY A 342 -4.06 -11.01 2.21
N ILE A 343 -5.32 -10.84 1.80
CA ILE A 343 -5.67 -10.06 0.61
C ILE A 343 -5.24 -8.60 0.76
N ILE A 344 -5.48 -7.98 1.92
CA ILE A 344 -5.09 -6.59 2.19
C ILE A 344 -3.56 -6.42 2.16
N ILE A 345 -2.80 -7.34 2.76
CA ILE A 345 -1.33 -7.29 2.72
C ILE A 345 -0.82 -7.43 1.27
N ALA A 346 -1.43 -8.32 0.46
CA ALA A 346 -1.09 -8.45 -0.95
C ALA A 346 -1.40 -7.16 -1.74
N MET A 347 -2.55 -6.52 -1.45
CA MET A 347 -2.91 -5.23 -2.06
C MET A 347 -1.88 -4.14 -1.70
N ILE A 348 -1.49 -4.02 -0.44
CA ILE A 348 -0.49 -3.04 0.01
C ILE A 348 0.88 -3.30 -0.63
N GLY A 349 1.26 -4.57 -0.84
CA GLY A 349 2.51 -4.92 -1.52
C GLY A 349 2.52 -4.65 -3.04
N ILE A 350 1.35 -4.42 -3.65
CA ILE A 350 1.19 -4.06 -5.07
C ILE A 350 1.05 -2.54 -5.26
N ALA A 351 0.49 -1.86 -4.26
CA ALA A 351 0.25 -0.41 -4.24
C ALA A 351 1.56 0.38 -4.38
#